data_AF-A0A925TM46-F1
#
_entry.id   AF-A0A925TM46-F1
#
_cell.length_a   1.000
_cell.length_b   1.000
_cell.length_c   1.000
_cell.angle_alpha   90.00
_cell.angle_beta   90.00
_cell.angle_gamma   90.00
#
_symmetry.space_group_name_H-M   'P 1'
#
loop_
_entity.id
_entity.type
_entity.pdbx_description
1 polymer ?
#
loop_
_entity_poly.entity_id
_entity_poly.type
_entity_poly.pdbx_seq_one_letter_code
_entity_poly.pdbx_strand_id
1 'polypeptide(L)'
;MSSVRPSPYPTLHPSQLRPLRARLRASIRDAGLTDFGLASGPAGLPFWELEPTPLVVEAAEWSVLDAALRQRAHFINALLVDLYGGQQALHQQILPPELVLSDPYYRRPCLGLEPHRASPATLLRFDLVKTADGWLFDDTRANTPIGLSYAVQNRRFMTQEATDLYRGLPDYHSVINFPLQLLDHLRGLARDDIRAPSIVVLTAGPHDPFYSEHSFLARKMGLPLARGDDLLVLDNRVYFKTIAGLERVDVIYRRLNDTHIDPVVFSTDRENAGIPGLLHCIRTGNVVVANSIGTGVAESRALNAYVPRLMRFYLGEKPLLGTVPTYTCGDTDHLDHILENGDNLRILPAHDPRHGDWHSTNVATAPGPALYGPNGLSRLVRENPHAFVAQPRLQILPVSPGPRNAPPARLSAFVLCNGKRFSIFPGGLVSLGEPDLAIARIGATADTVVLIDTQANSGDIADHETLTGAVQTNTLGSRSAEHLFWLGRYLERAEATARMLSILDDVALEEISAKDRRRWLPIWRGLLEATGHTDHKITARANPQASLST
;
A
#
# COMPACT_ATOMS: atom_id res chain seq x y z
N MET A 1 6.95 34.03 23.26
CA MET A 1 8.19 33.25 23.12
C MET A 1 8.06 32.01 23.99
N SER A 2 7.53 30.91 23.46
CA SER A 2 7.41 29.63 24.19
C SER A 2 8.75 28.89 24.09
N SER A 3 9.37 28.63 25.23
CA SER A 3 10.60 27.87 25.38
C SER A 3 10.34 26.39 25.08
N VAL A 4 10.52 26.00 23.82
CA VAL A 4 10.54 24.59 23.41
C VAL A 4 11.72 23.94 24.14
N ARG A 5 11.44 23.02 25.07
CA ARG A 5 12.47 22.18 25.70
C ARG A 5 13.29 21.50 24.60
N PRO A 6 14.64 21.48 24.68
CA PRO A 6 15.44 20.72 23.73
C PRO A 6 14.98 19.26 23.75
N SER A 7 14.81 18.67 22.57
CA SER A 7 14.45 17.26 22.44
C SER A 7 15.48 16.42 23.21
N PRO A 8 15.06 15.48 24.07
CA PRO A 8 15.98 14.61 24.80
C PRO A 8 16.67 13.58 23.87
N TYR A 9 16.20 13.46 22.62
CA TYR A 9 16.68 12.46 21.65
C TYR A 9 17.79 12.99 20.75
N PRO A 10 18.72 12.13 20.29
CA PRO A 10 19.75 12.49 19.33
C PRO A 10 19.11 13.07 18.07
N THR A 11 19.61 14.23 17.63
CA THR A 11 19.17 14.90 16.41
C THR A 11 20.30 14.92 15.39
N LEU A 12 19.97 14.65 14.13
CA LEU A 12 20.94 14.77 13.04
C LEU A 12 21.33 16.23 12.80
N HIS A 13 22.62 16.50 12.67
CA HIS A 13 23.09 17.84 12.29
C HIS A 13 22.71 18.14 10.82
N PRO A 14 22.36 19.38 10.45
CA PRO A 14 21.98 19.72 9.07
C PRO A 14 22.98 19.29 7.99
N SER A 15 24.28 19.27 8.31
CA SER A 15 25.33 18.78 7.39
C SER A 15 25.26 17.28 7.10
N GLN A 16 24.68 16.47 7.99
CA GLN A 16 24.55 15.02 7.85
C GLN A 16 23.33 14.61 7.03
N LEU A 17 22.29 15.45 6.97
CA LEU A 17 21.02 15.14 6.31
C LEU A 17 21.17 14.87 4.81
N ARG A 18 21.91 15.73 4.08
CA ARG A 18 22.04 15.61 2.62
C ARG A 18 22.80 14.34 2.20
N PRO A 19 23.97 14.00 2.78
CA PRO A 19 24.63 12.73 2.50
C PRO A 19 23.78 11.51 2.85
N LEU A 20 23.08 11.54 3.99
CA LEU A 20 22.24 10.41 4.42
C LEU A 20 21.04 10.20 3.48
N ARG A 21 20.37 11.27 3.03
CA ARG A 21 19.32 11.18 1.99
C ARG A 21 19.85 10.54 0.71
N ALA A 22 21.06 10.90 0.29
CA ALA A 22 21.66 10.32 -0.92
C ALA A 22 21.91 8.81 -0.78
N ARG A 23 22.41 8.37 0.39
CA ARG A 23 22.58 6.93 0.68
C ARG A 23 21.24 6.19 0.74
N LEU A 24 20.26 6.71 1.49
CA LEU A 24 18.92 6.12 1.56
C LEU A 24 18.28 5.95 0.17
N ARG A 25 18.41 6.97 -0.70
CA ARG A 25 17.93 6.89 -2.10
C ARG A 25 18.65 5.81 -2.91
N ALA A 26 19.94 5.60 -2.68
CA ALA A 26 20.69 4.52 -3.32
C ALA A 26 20.20 3.15 -2.81
N SER A 27 20.08 2.98 -1.49
CA SER A 27 19.65 1.71 -0.88
C SER A 27 18.22 1.32 -1.27
N ILE A 28 17.30 2.29 -1.40
CA ILE A 28 15.94 2.07 -1.93
C ILE A 28 15.98 1.61 -3.40
N ARG A 29 16.83 2.24 -4.22
CA ARG A 29 17.00 1.88 -5.63
C ARG A 29 17.58 0.48 -5.79
N ASP A 30 18.62 0.15 -5.02
CA ASP A 30 19.30 -1.15 -5.05
C ASP A 30 18.38 -2.29 -4.57
N ALA A 31 17.41 -1.98 -3.70
CA ALA A 31 16.37 -2.91 -3.30
C ALA A 31 15.32 -3.19 -4.39
N GLY A 32 15.40 -2.53 -5.55
CA GLY A 32 14.46 -2.68 -6.67
C GLY A 32 13.09 -2.06 -6.40
N LEU A 33 12.99 -1.14 -5.44
CA LEU A 33 11.74 -0.47 -5.06
C LEU A 33 11.55 0.78 -5.92
N THR A 34 11.56 0.58 -7.24
CA THR A 34 11.44 1.61 -8.25
C THR A 34 10.06 1.61 -8.89
N ASP A 35 9.65 2.77 -9.38
CA ASP A 35 8.39 2.98 -10.09
C ASP A 35 8.33 2.09 -11.36
N PHE A 36 7.39 1.15 -11.41
CA PHE A 36 7.03 0.42 -12.63
C PHE A 36 5.76 1.01 -13.29
N GLY A 37 5.17 2.03 -12.67
CA GLY A 37 3.97 2.70 -13.18
C GLY A 37 4.26 3.48 -14.45
N LEU A 38 3.33 3.41 -15.41
CA LEU A 38 3.35 4.24 -16.60
C LEU A 38 3.54 5.72 -16.23
N ALA A 39 4.37 6.39 -17.03
CA ALA A 39 4.80 7.77 -16.89
C ALA A 39 3.65 8.80 -16.86
N SER A 40 2.91 8.89 -15.75
CA SER A 40 1.80 9.84 -15.57
C SER A 40 2.00 10.80 -14.38
N GLY A 41 3.18 10.85 -13.79
CA GLY A 41 3.56 11.88 -12.81
C GLY A 41 4.37 13.02 -13.44
N PRO A 42 4.33 14.24 -12.88
CA PRO A 42 5.20 15.33 -13.32
C PRO A 42 6.66 14.89 -13.27
N ALA A 43 7.39 15.12 -14.36
CA ALA A 43 8.77 14.69 -14.53
C ALA A 43 9.65 15.21 -13.37
N GLY A 44 10.37 14.32 -12.69
CA GLY A 44 11.46 14.68 -11.76
C GLY A 44 11.19 14.47 -10.26
N LEU A 45 9.97 14.16 -9.82
CA LEU A 45 9.72 13.79 -8.42
C LEU A 45 9.98 12.29 -8.21
N PRO A 46 10.49 11.82 -7.06
CA PRO A 46 10.67 10.38 -6.76
C PRO A 46 9.36 9.68 -6.37
N PHE A 47 9.21 8.39 -6.71
CA PHE A 47 8.04 7.57 -6.33
C PHE A 47 7.89 7.44 -4.81
N TRP A 48 9.03 7.28 -4.16
CA TRP A 48 9.16 7.17 -2.72
C TRP A 48 10.47 7.82 -2.29
N GLU A 49 10.38 8.70 -1.30
CA GLU A 49 11.52 9.32 -0.65
C GLU A 49 11.42 9.12 0.86
N LEU A 50 12.57 8.87 1.50
CA LEU A 50 12.67 8.65 2.93
C LEU A 50 13.42 9.80 3.59
N GLU A 51 12.74 10.49 4.49
CA GLU A 51 13.31 11.52 5.33
C GLU A 51 14.16 10.88 6.45
N PRO A 52 15.43 11.31 6.63
CA PRO A 52 16.31 10.74 7.65
C PRO A 52 15.90 10.99 9.09
N THR A 53 14.91 11.85 9.33
CA THR A 53 14.48 12.24 10.67
C THR A 53 13.22 11.47 11.04
N PRO A 54 13.28 10.52 11.99
CA PRO A 54 12.11 9.75 12.39
C PRO A 54 11.15 10.56 13.25
N LEU A 55 9.87 10.22 13.21
CA LEU A 55 8.90 10.61 14.23
C LEU A 55 9.11 9.72 15.46
N VAL A 56 9.52 10.29 16.58
CA VAL A 56 9.65 9.57 17.85
C VAL A 56 8.37 9.77 18.67
N VAL A 57 7.76 8.67 19.12
CA VAL A 57 6.54 8.65 19.93
C VAL A 57 6.86 8.03 21.29
N GLU A 58 6.53 8.76 22.34
CA GLU A 58 6.72 8.31 23.73
C GLU A 58 5.81 7.12 24.06
N ALA A 59 6.25 6.26 24.98
CA ALA A 59 5.48 5.08 25.39
C ALA A 59 4.09 5.47 25.96
N ALA A 60 4.03 6.52 26.79
CA ALA A 60 2.77 7.00 27.36
C ALA A 60 1.81 7.59 26.31
N GLU A 61 2.37 8.30 25.33
CA GLU A 61 1.59 8.84 24.20
C GLU A 61 1.06 7.70 23.31
N TRP A 62 1.89 6.70 23.04
CA TRP A 62 1.52 5.54 22.26
C TRP A 62 0.44 4.68 22.94
N SER A 63 0.48 4.52 24.27
CA SER A 63 -0.54 3.77 25.01
C SER A 63 -1.97 4.32 24.79
N VAL A 64 -2.12 5.65 24.75
CA VAL A 64 -3.39 6.31 24.44
C VAL A 64 -3.81 6.05 22.99
N LEU A 65 -2.86 6.15 22.05
CA LEU A 65 -3.11 5.87 20.64
C LEU A 65 -3.50 4.41 20.39
N ASP A 66 -2.82 3.46 21.02
CA ASP A 66 -3.09 2.02 20.91
C ASP A 66 -4.53 1.70 21.35
N ALA A 67 -4.96 2.21 22.52
CA ALA A 67 -6.32 2.04 23.00
C ALA A 67 -7.37 2.66 22.06
N ALA A 68 -7.10 3.87 21.56
CA ALA A 68 -7.99 4.54 20.61
C ALA A 68 -8.07 3.81 19.26
N LEU A 69 -6.95 3.28 18.76
CA LEU A 69 -6.87 2.50 17.52
C LEU A 69 -7.65 1.19 17.64
N ARG A 70 -7.55 0.47 18.77
CA ARG A 70 -8.36 -0.72 19.07
C ARG A 70 -9.84 -0.40 19.06
N GLN A 71 -10.24 0.65 19.79
CA GLN A 71 -11.64 1.07 19.87
C GLN A 71 -12.20 1.43 18.48
N ARG A 72 -11.42 2.20 17.70
CA ARG A 72 -11.81 2.60 16.35
C ARG A 72 -11.91 1.40 15.40
N ALA A 73 -10.99 0.45 15.48
CA ALA A 73 -11.02 -0.78 14.69
C ALA A 73 -12.22 -1.66 15.02
N HIS A 74 -12.58 -1.77 16.30
CA HIS A 74 -13.77 -2.48 16.74
C HIS A 74 -15.06 -1.82 16.20
N PHE A 75 -15.14 -0.49 16.31
CA PHE A 75 -16.24 0.30 15.76
C PHE A 75 -16.40 0.09 14.24
N ILE A 76 -15.33 0.21 13.45
CA ILE A 76 -15.42 0.08 11.99
C ILE A 76 -15.89 -1.32 11.59
N ASN A 77 -15.41 -2.38 12.24
CA ASN A 77 -15.90 -3.72 11.97
C ASN A 77 -17.37 -3.91 12.37
N ALA A 78 -17.80 -3.37 13.52
CA ALA A 78 -19.22 -3.41 13.93
C ALA A 78 -20.13 -2.68 12.93
N LEU A 79 -19.71 -1.51 12.44
CA LEU A 79 -20.40 -0.77 11.38
C LEU A 79 -20.52 -1.63 10.11
N LEU A 80 -19.42 -2.23 9.64
CA LEU A 80 -19.41 -3.04 8.42
C LEU A 80 -20.32 -4.28 8.53
N VAL A 81 -20.32 -4.95 9.70
CA VAL A 81 -21.22 -6.08 9.98
C VAL A 81 -22.68 -5.65 9.94
N ASP A 82 -23.02 -4.48 10.49
CA ASP A 82 -24.39 -3.98 10.45
C ASP A 82 -24.81 -3.57 9.04
N LEU A 83 -24.00 -2.79 8.31
CA LEU A 83 -24.34 -2.27 6.98
C LEU A 83 -24.57 -3.36 5.92
N TYR A 84 -23.85 -4.49 6.03
CA TYR A 84 -24.02 -5.66 5.15
C TYR A 84 -24.86 -6.78 5.79
N GLY A 85 -25.40 -6.55 6.98
CA GLY A 85 -26.24 -7.47 7.73
C GLY A 85 -27.61 -6.86 8.04
N GLY A 86 -27.87 -6.56 9.32
CA GLY A 86 -29.17 -6.13 9.82
C GLY A 86 -29.54 -4.66 9.62
N GLN A 87 -28.58 -3.82 9.20
CA GLN A 87 -28.76 -2.39 8.89
C GLN A 87 -29.47 -1.57 9.97
N GLN A 88 -29.23 -1.90 11.24
CA GLN A 88 -29.88 -1.29 12.39
C GLN A 88 -29.60 0.20 12.51
N ALA A 89 -28.37 0.65 12.21
CA ALA A 89 -28.05 2.07 12.23
C ALA A 89 -28.83 2.87 11.17
N LEU A 90 -29.20 2.25 10.04
CA LEU A 90 -30.05 2.88 9.02
C LEU A 90 -31.52 2.89 9.46
N HIS A 91 -32.02 1.75 9.94
CA HIS A 91 -33.41 1.62 10.41
C HIS A 91 -33.74 2.53 11.59
N GLN A 92 -32.79 2.72 12.51
CA GLN A 92 -32.94 3.62 13.66
C GLN A 92 -32.56 5.07 13.35
N GLN A 93 -32.28 5.40 12.09
CA GLN A 93 -31.92 6.76 11.63
C GLN A 93 -30.69 7.34 12.36
N ILE A 94 -29.81 6.46 12.85
CA ILE A 94 -28.52 6.80 13.46
C ILE A 94 -27.48 7.15 12.39
N LEU A 95 -27.68 6.67 11.17
CA LEU A 95 -26.98 7.11 9.98
C LEU A 95 -28.00 7.34 8.87
N PRO A 96 -27.95 8.48 8.14
CA PRO A 96 -28.85 8.71 7.02
C PRO A 96 -28.69 7.61 5.96
N PRO A 97 -29.77 6.95 5.51
CA PRO A 97 -29.69 5.92 4.48
C PRO A 97 -29.05 6.41 3.18
N GLU A 98 -29.28 7.67 2.81
CA GLU A 98 -28.78 8.30 1.60
C GLU A 98 -27.24 8.28 1.59
N LEU A 99 -26.61 8.58 2.73
CA LEU A 99 -25.15 8.63 2.88
C LEU A 99 -24.49 7.29 2.53
N VAL A 100 -25.15 6.17 2.84
CA VAL A 100 -24.61 4.82 2.58
C VAL A 100 -25.10 4.27 1.24
N LEU A 101 -26.39 4.36 0.96
CA LEU A 101 -27.00 3.69 -0.20
C LEU A 101 -26.70 4.38 -1.53
N SER A 102 -26.30 5.65 -1.50
CA SER A 102 -25.77 6.38 -2.66
C SER A 102 -24.25 6.29 -2.77
N ASP A 103 -23.56 5.71 -1.79
CA ASP A 103 -22.11 5.64 -1.77
C ASP A 103 -21.61 4.69 -2.87
N PRO A 104 -20.68 5.13 -3.76
CA PRO A 104 -20.18 4.29 -4.84
C PRO A 104 -19.36 3.09 -4.35
N TYR A 105 -18.89 3.08 -3.10
CA TYR A 105 -18.18 1.96 -2.46
C TYR A 105 -19.11 1.06 -1.64
N TYR A 106 -20.39 1.39 -1.52
CA TYR A 106 -21.39 0.46 -0.99
C TYR A 106 -21.77 -0.57 -2.06
N ARG A 107 -21.30 -1.81 -1.86
CA ARG A 107 -21.47 -2.89 -2.84
C ARG A 107 -22.72 -3.70 -2.51
N ARG A 108 -23.87 -3.32 -3.07
CA ARG A 108 -25.15 -4.06 -2.92
C ARG A 108 -25.03 -5.59 -3.10
N PRO A 109 -24.25 -6.13 -4.06
CA PRO A 109 -24.07 -7.59 -4.19
C PRO A 109 -23.42 -8.28 -2.98
N CYS A 110 -22.80 -7.52 -2.07
CA CYS A 110 -22.13 -8.01 -0.87
C CYS A 110 -23.06 -8.08 0.36
N LEU A 111 -24.33 -7.67 0.24
CA LEU A 111 -25.31 -7.82 1.32
C LEU A 111 -25.46 -9.31 1.68
N GLY A 112 -25.25 -9.65 2.96
CA GLY A 112 -25.28 -11.03 3.44
C GLY A 112 -24.20 -11.94 2.86
N LEU A 113 -23.10 -11.38 2.33
CA LEU A 113 -22.02 -12.17 1.71
C LEU A 113 -21.27 -13.05 2.71
N GLU A 114 -21.02 -12.53 3.91
CA GLU A 114 -20.28 -13.21 4.98
C GLU A 114 -20.99 -13.02 6.33
N PRO A 115 -22.17 -13.63 6.55
CA PRO A 115 -23.07 -13.30 7.67
C PRO A 115 -22.51 -13.61 9.06
N HIS A 116 -21.52 -14.51 9.16
CA HIS A 116 -20.91 -14.92 10.43
C HIS A 116 -19.55 -14.26 10.68
N ARG A 117 -19.06 -13.41 9.77
CA ARG A 117 -17.74 -12.81 9.88
C ARG A 117 -17.76 -11.64 10.85
N ALA A 118 -17.11 -11.82 12.00
CA ALA A 118 -17.02 -10.78 13.03
C ALA A 118 -16.13 -9.58 12.63
N SER A 119 -15.13 -9.80 11.78
CA SER A 119 -14.22 -8.74 11.31
C SER A 119 -14.09 -8.75 9.78
N PRO A 120 -15.00 -8.06 9.06
CA PRO A 120 -14.89 -7.90 7.61
C PRO A 120 -13.60 -7.20 7.18
N ALA A 121 -13.15 -6.20 7.94
CA ALA A 121 -11.89 -5.52 7.72
C ALA A 121 -10.78 -6.12 8.59
N THR A 122 -10.04 -7.08 8.03
CA THR A 122 -8.91 -7.76 8.68
C THR A 122 -7.71 -6.84 8.87
N LEU A 123 -7.41 -5.99 7.90
CA LEU A 123 -6.39 -4.94 8.00
C LEU A 123 -7.07 -3.58 7.85
N LEU A 124 -6.92 -2.72 8.84
CA LEU A 124 -7.34 -1.32 8.80
C LEU A 124 -6.12 -0.42 8.83
N ARG A 125 -6.21 0.72 8.14
CA ARG A 125 -5.28 1.83 8.33
C ARG A 125 -6.06 3.06 8.77
N PHE A 126 -5.54 3.72 9.79
CA PHE A 126 -6.06 4.98 10.27
C PHE A 126 -5.01 6.06 10.08
N ASP A 127 -5.41 7.14 9.43
CA ASP A 127 -4.57 8.32 9.29
C ASP A 127 -4.84 9.24 10.49
N LEU A 128 -3.77 9.60 11.20
CA LEU A 128 -3.79 10.49 12.34
C LEU A 128 -2.94 11.73 12.06
N VAL A 129 -3.41 12.87 12.57
CA VAL A 129 -2.69 14.14 12.53
C VAL A 129 -2.52 14.65 13.95
N LYS A 130 -1.37 15.27 14.23
CA LYS A 130 -1.09 15.90 15.52
C LYS A 130 -1.25 17.41 15.37
N THR A 131 -2.09 18.02 16.20
CA THR A 131 -2.27 19.48 16.32
C THR A 131 -1.70 19.96 17.65
N ALA A 132 -1.81 21.26 17.93
CA ALA A 132 -1.45 21.81 19.24
C ALA A 132 -2.28 21.22 20.40
N ASP A 133 -3.51 20.77 20.12
CA ASP A 133 -4.45 20.23 21.11
C ASP A 133 -4.28 18.72 21.33
N GLY A 134 -3.57 18.02 20.44
CA GLY A 134 -3.31 16.58 20.52
C GLY A 134 -3.50 15.84 19.20
N TRP A 135 -3.63 14.53 19.28
CA TRP A 135 -3.89 13.69 18.10
C TRP A 135 -5.36 13.67 17.73
N LEU A 136 -5.63 13.59 16.42
CA LEU A 136 -6.97 13.42 15.86
C LEU A 136 -6.94 12.38 14.74
N PHE A 137 -7.99 11.57 14.64
CA PHE A 137 -8.25 10.76 13.45
C PHE A 137 -8.67 11.66 12.28
N ASP A 138 -8.02 11.50 11.13
CA ASP A 138 -8.28 12.26 9.90
C ASP A 138 -9.02 11.39 8.87
N ASP A 139 -8.48 10.20 8.57
CA ASP A 139 -8.98 9.33 7.52
C ASP A 139 -8.97 7.85 7.93
N THR A 140 -9.79 7.03 7.27
CA THR A 140 -9.90 5.58 7.52
C THR A 140 -9.78 4.82 6.21
N ARG A 141 -9.00 3.74 6.21
CA ARG A 141 -8.81 2.83 5.08
C ARG A 141 -9.16 1.41 5.46
N ALA A 142 -10.07 0.83 4.70
CA ALA A 142 -10.68 -0.46 4.98
C ALA A 142 -10.85 -1.35 3.73
N ASN A 143 -10.73 -0.80 2.52
CA ASN A 143 -10.82 -1.55 1.27
C ASN A 143 -9.52 -2.33 1.02
N THR A 144 -8.48 -1.66 0.51
CA THR A 144 -7.14 -2.23 0.29
C THR A 144 -6.06 -1.29 0.84
N PRO A 145 -5.86 -1.24 2.17
CA PRO A 145 -4.88 -0.32 2.77
C PRO A 145 -3.46 -0.53 2.23
N ILE A 146 -2.87 0.54 1.71
CA ILE A 146 -1.46 0.59 1.29
C ILE A 146 -0.61 1.28 2.36
N GLY A 147 0.66 0.89 2.49
CA GLY A 147 1.67 1.62 3.26
C GLY A 147 2.44 0.75 4.26
N LEU A 148 1.93 -0.44 4.55
CA LEU A 148 2.48 -1.31 5.60
C LEU A 148 3.90 -1.78 5.26
N SER A 149 4.15 -2.13 3.99
CA SER A 149 5.48 -2.56 3.57
C SER A 149 6.49 -1.41 3.67
N TYR A 150 6.07 -0.19 3.32
CA TYR A 150 6.93 0.99 3.38
C TYR A 150 7.26 1.37 4.82
N ALA A 151 6.33 1.24 5.76
CA ALA A 151 6.63 1.45 7.19
C ALA A 151 7.70 0.47 7.70
N VAL A 152 7.59 -0.82 7.37
CA VAL A 152 8.60 -1.82 7.74
C VAL A 152 9.94 -1.54 7.06
N GLN A 153 9.92 -1.16 5.79
CA GLN A 153 11.13 -0.89 5.02
C GLN A 153 11.81 0.43 5.44
N ASN A 154 11.05 1.45 5.85
CA ASN A 154 11.59 2.69 6.44
C ASN A 154 12.47 2.35 7.64
N ARG A 155 11.97 1.58 8.61
CA ARG A 155 12.77 1.13 9.77
C ARG A 155 14.01 0.36 9.32
N ARG A 156 13.89 -0.54 8.35
CA ARG A 156 15.03 -1.32 7.84
C ARG A 156 16.11 -0.43 7.24
N PHE A 157 15.77 0.47 6.32
CA PHE A 157 16.74 1.35 5.67
C PHE A 157 17.36 2.34 6.66
N MET A 158 16.55 2.89 7.57
CA MET A 158 17.04 3.81 8.59
C MET A 158 18.00 3.14 9.57
N THR A 159 17.70 1.93 10.04
CA THR A 159 18.60 1.17 10.93
C THR A 159 19.91 0.75 10.25
N GLN A 160 19.92 0.62 8.92
CA GLN A 160 21.12 0.33 8.13
C GLN A 160 21.97 1.56 7.82
N GLU A 161 21.36 2.67 7.41
CA GLU A 161 22.07 3.87 6.91
C GLU A 161 22.35 4.93 7.99
N ALA A 162 21.54 4.93 9.06
CA ALA A 162 21.60 5.87 10.17
C ALA A 162 21.84 5.15 11.51
N THR A 163 22.70 4.13 11.51
CA THR A 163 22.96 3.24 12.65
C THR A 163 23.25 3.98 13.96
N ASP A 164 24.07 5.03 13.92
CA ASP A 164 24.44 5.78 15.13
C ASP A 164 23.25 6.55 15.73
N LEU A 165 22.32 7.02 14.89
CA LEU A 165 21.07 7.64 15.36
C LEU A 165 20.22 6.61 16.11
N TYR A 166 20.01 5.43 15.53
CA TYR A 166 19.16 4.38 16.11
C TYR A 166 19.79 3.71 17.32
N ARG A 167 21.13 3.64 17.40
CA ARG A 167 21.85 3.18 18.60
C ARG A 167 21.74 4.18 19.76
N GLY A 168 21.57 5.47 19.46
CA GLY A 168 21.42 6.52 20.46
C GLY A 168 19.98 6.73 20.97
N LEU A 169 18.99 6.06 20.37
CA LEU A 169 17.60 6.09 20.85
C LEU A 169 17.42 5.12 22.02
N PRO A 170 16.49 5.40 22.96
CA PRO A 170 16.07 4.41 23.95
C PRO A 170 15.46 3.16 23.29
N ASP A 171 15.26 2.11 24.07
CA ASP A 171 14.62 0.89 23.61
C ASP A 171 13.26 1.18 22.95
N TYR A 172 13.03 0.58 21.78
CA TYR A 172 11.86 0.82 20.96
C TYR A 172 11.29 -0.49 20.40
N HIS A 173 10.01 -0.48 20.05
CA HIS A 173 9.34 -1.66 19.53
C HIS A 173 9.90 -2.10 18.16
N SER A 174 10.05 -3.42 18.01
CA SER A 174 10.34 -4.04 16.73
C SER A 174 9.09 -4.12 15.85
N VAL A 175 9.24 -3.79 14.57
CA VAL A 175 8.15 -3.82 13.57
C VAL A 175 8.35 -4.89 12.49
N ILE A 176 9.50 -5.57 12.48
CA ILE A 176 9.94 -6.40 11.36
C ILE A 176 9.08 -7.66 11.16
N ASN A 177 8.41 -8.11 12.23
CA ASN A 177 7.58 -9.32 12.24
C ASN A 177 6.09 -9.03 12.07
N PHE A 178 5.68 -7.76 11.95
CA PHE A 178 4.27 -7.43 11.77
C PHE A 178 3.63 -8.07 10.51
N PRO A 179 4.32 -8.21 9.35
CA PRO A 179 3.78 -8.99 8.24
C PRO A 179 3.51 -10.46 8.57
N LEU A 180 4.26 -11.06 9.51
CA LEU A 180 3.99 -12.42 9.98
C LEU A 180 2.75 -12.46 10.90
N GLN A 181 2.54 -11.42 11.72
CA GLN A 181 1.28 -11.28 12.46
C GLN A 181 0.07 -11.15 11.51
N LEU A 182 0.22 -10.45 10.37
CA LEU A 182 -0.80 -10.42 9.32
C LEU A 182 -1.05 -11.83 8.77
N LEU A 183 -0.01 -12.60 8.47
CA LEU A 183 -0.16 -13.99 8.04
C LEU A 183 -0.95 -14.83 9.06
N ASP A 184 -0.68 -14.69 10.35
CA ASP A 184 -1.40 -15.41 11.40
C ASP A 184 -2.87 -14.97 11.51
N HIS A 185 -3.16 -13.69 11.31
CA HIS A 185 -4.54 -13.20 11.20
C HIS A 185 -5.25 -13.80 9.98
N LEU A 186 -4.58 -13.87 8.82
CA LEU A 186 -5.11 -14.47 7.60
C LEU A 186 -5.38 -15.98 7.77
N ARG A 187 -4.47 -16.71 8.42
CA ARG A 187 -4.66 -18.13 8.77
C ARG A 187 -5.90 -18.32 9.65
N GLY A 188 -6.09 -17.42 10.62
CA GLY A 188 -7.25 -17.43 11.51
C GLY A 188 -8.58 -17.03 10.87
N LEU A 189 -8.61 -16.72 9.57
CA LEU A 189 -9.86 -16.53 8.80
C LEU A 189 -10.34 -17.82 8.13
N ALA A 190 -9.47 -18.81 7.99
CA ALA A 190 -9.86 -20.09 7.43
C ALA A 190 -10.89 -20.79 8.33
N ARG A 191 -11.65 -21.71 7.74
CA ARG A 191 -12.60 -22.53 8.51
C ARG A 191 -11.87 -23.38 9.54
N ASP A 192 -12.51 -23.60 10.69
CA ASP A 192 -11.93 -24.34 11.83
C ASP A 192 -11.55 -25.80 11.50
N ASP A 193 -12.13 -26.40 10.46
CA ASP A 193 -11.79 -27.76 10.01
C ASP A 193 -10.47 -27.83 9.21
N ILE A 194 -9.89 -26.69 8.83
CA ILE A 194 -8.68 -26.60 8.00
C ILE A 194 -7.47 -26.28 8.88
N ARG A 195 -6.60 -27.29 9.09
CA ARG A 195 -5.40 -27.13 9.93
C ARG A 195 -4.28 -26.32 9.28
N ALA A 196 -4.16 -26.38 7.96
CA ALA A 196 -3.09 -25.72 7.20
C ALA A 196 -3.72 -25.06 5.96
N PRO A 197 -4.31 -23.86 6.10
CA PRO A 197 -5.02 -23.22 5.01
C PRO A 197 -4.07 -22.80 3.88
N SER A 198 -4.52 -22.98 2.66
CA SER A 198 -3.86 -22.44 1.47
C SER A 198 -4.22 -20.97 1.30
N ILE A 199 -3.21 -20.10 1.32
CA ILE A 199 -3.37 -18.65 1.28
C ILE A 199 -2.63 -18.08 0.09
N VAL A 200 -3.27 -17.21 -0.68
CA VAL A 200 -2.66 -16.51 -1.82
C VAL A 200 -2.81 -15.01 -1.69
N VAL A 201 -1.82 -14.25 -2.18
CA VAL A 201 -1.92 -12.79 -2.34
C VAL A 201 -2.37 -12.49 -3.76
N LEU A 202 -3.55 -11.89 -3.91
CA LEU A 202 -4.11 -11.54 -5.22
C LEU A 202 -3.73 -10.11 -5.61
N THR A 203 -3.10 -9.93 -6.77
CA THR A 203 -2.61 -8.65 -7.29
C THR A 203 -3.04 -8.43 -8.74
N ALA A 204 -3.13 -7.17 -9.19
CA ALA A 204 -3.33 -6.86 -10.61
C ALA A 204 -2.08 -7.17 -11.45
N GLY A 205 -0.90 -7.20 -10.83
CA GLY A 205 0.38 -7.47 -11.48
C GLY A 205 1.30 -6.25 -11.53
N PRO A 206 2.38 -6.30 -12.34
CA PRO A 206 3.45 -5.30 -12.32
C PRO A 206 3.05 -3.88 -12.74
N HIS A 207 1.92 -3.70 -13.42
CA HIS A 207 1.40 -2.39 -13.79
C HIS A 207 0.75 -1.64 -12.62
N ASP A 208 0.66 -2.29 -11.46
CA ASP A 208 0.18 -1.68 -10.23
C ASP A 208 1.23 -0.77 -9.59
N PRO A 209 0.92 0.53 -9.34
CA PRO A 209 1.82 1.46 -8.66
C PRO A 209 2.33 0.92 -7.33
N PHE A 210 1.54 0.11 -6.64
CA PHE A 210 1.84 -0.47 -5.34
C PHE A 210 2.21 -1.96 -5.42
N TYR A 211 2.53 -2.48 -6.61
CA TYR A 211 2.99 -3.87 -6.82
C TYR A 211 4.20 -4.22 -5.93
N SER A 212 5.09 -3.26 -5.67
CA SER A 212 6.24 -3.44 -4.79
C SER A 212 5.84 -3.83 -3.36
N GLU A 213 4.76 -3.25 -2.83
CA GLU A 213 4.20 -3.65 -1.53
C GLU A 213 3.62 -5.07 -1.60
N HIS A 214 2.91 -5.41 -2.66
CA HIS A 214 2.27 -6.72 -2.82
C HIS A 214 3.32 -7.83 -2.83
N SER A 215 4.37 -7.63 -3.62
CA SER A 215 5.53 -8.52 -3.70
C SER A 215 6.31 -8.61 -2.39
N PHE A 216 6.55 -7.48 -1.71
CA PHE A 216 7.22 -7.47 -0.41
C PHE A 216 6.46 -8.28 0.64
N LEU A 217 5.16 -8.04 0.77
CA LEU A 217 4.30 -8.70 1.75
C LEU A 217 4.18 -10.21 1.44
N ALA A 218 3.93 -10.58 0.17
CA ALA A 218 3.87 -11.98 -0.24
C ALA A 218 5.20 -12.71 0.07
N ARG A 219 6.34 -12.12 -0.28
CA ARG A 219 7.67 -12.68 0.02
C ARG A 219 7.92 -12.81 1.51
N LYS A 220 7.58 -11.78 2.30
CA LYS A 220 7.81 -11.78 3.76
C LYS A 220 6.92 -12.79 4.49
N MET A 221 5.70 -13.03 4.00
CA MET A 221 4.78 -14.03 4.52
C MET A 221 5.02 -15.44 3.94
N GLY A 222 5.84 -15.58 2.89
CA GLY A 222 6.04 -16.85 2.21
C GLY A 222 4.80 -17.34 1.45
N LEU A 223 4.00 -16.42 0.92
CA LEU A 223 2.76 -16.73 0.19
C LEU A 223 2.94 -16.59 -1.33
N PRO A 224 2.26 -17.41 -2.15
CA PRO A 224 2.17 -17.19 -3.59
C PRO A 224 1.55 -15.82 -3.91
N LEU A 225 2.19 -15.10 -4.84
CA LEU A 225 1.65 -13.88 -5.42
C LEU A 225 0.98 -14.24 -6.76
N ALA A 226 -0.35 -14.16 -6.79
CA ALA A 226 -1.20 -14.61 -7.89
C ALA A 226 -1.94 -13.44 -8.56
N ARG A 227 -2.16 -13.54 -9.86
CA ARG A 227 -3.10 -12.71 -10.63
C ARG A 227 -4.44 -13.44 -10.80
N GLY A 228 -5.46 -12.72 -11.24
CA GLY A 228 -6.80 -13.29 -11.45
C GLY A 228 -6.80 -14.53 -12.37
N ASP A 229 -5.98 -14.53 -13.41
CA ASP A 229 -5.82 -15.62 -14.39
C ASP A 229 -4.99 -16.81 -13.89
N ASP A 230 -4.27 -16.70 -12.76
CA ASP A 230 -3.67 -17.87 -12.08
C ASP A 230 -4.70 -18.68 -11.28
N LEU A 231 -5.82 -18.04 -10.97
CA LEU A 231 -6.86 -18.59 -10.12
C LEU A 231 -8.05 -19.01 -10.99
N LEU A 232 -8.74 -20.06 -10.58
CA LEU A 232 -9.84 -20.64 -11.32
C LEU A 232 -10.93 -21.07 -10.36
N VAL A 233 -12.18 -20.85 -10.75
CA VAL A 233 -13.35 -21.35 -10.01
C VAL A 233 -13.84 -22.64 -10.66
N LEU A 234 -13.88 -23.71 -9.87
CA LEU A 234 -14.44 -25.02 -10.25
C LEU A 234 -15.26 -25.55 -9.09
N ASP A 235 -16.48 -26.04 -9.34
CA ASP A 235 -17.38 -26.60 -8.33
C ASP A 235 -17.53 -25.70 -7.07
N ASN A 236 -17.70 -24.39 -7.31
CA ASN A 236 -17.84 -23.34 -6.28
C ASN A 236 -16.62 -23.19 -5.35
N ARG A 237 -15.45 -23.67 -5.77
CA ARG A 237 -14.17 -23.54 -5.04
C ARG A 237 -13.14 -22.85 -5.90
N VAL A 238 -12.21 -22.15 -5.24
CA VAL A 238 -11.10 -21.47 -5.91
C VAL A 238 -9.86 -22.36 -5.89
N TYR A 239 -9.18 -22.45 -7.02
CA TYR A 239 -7.95 -23.21 -7.21
C TYR A 239 -6.84 -22.33 -7.78
N PHE A 240 -5.61 -22.56 -7.31
CA PHE A 240 -4.38 -22.00 -7.84
C PHE A 240 -3.73 -22.97 -8.83
N LYS A 241 -3.35 -22.46 -10.01
CA LYS A 241 -2.75 -23.24 -11.09
C LYS A 241 -1.25 -23.45 -10.85
N THR A 242 -0.86 -24.62 -10.40
CA THR A 242 0.55 -25.01 -10.24
C THR A 242 1.00 -25.97 -11.35
N ILE A 243 2.32 -26.18 -11.47
CA ILE A 243 2.86 -27.20 -12.38
C ILE A 243 2.46 -28.64 -11.99
N ALA A 244 2.13 -28.88 -10.72
CA ALA A 244 1.72 -30.18 -10.22
C ALA A 244 0.20 -30.42 -10.34
N GLY A 245 -0.56 -29.38 -10.73
CA GLY A 245 -2.01 -29.41 -10.83
C GLY A 245 -2.68 -28.27 -10.06
N LEU A 246 -3.97 -28.45 -9.78
CA LEU A 246 -4.80 -27.45 -9.12
C LEU A 246 -4.73 -27.60 -7.61
N GLU A 247 -4.29 -26.55 -6.93
CA GLU A 247 -4.28 -26.50 -5.46
C GLU A 247 -5.44 -25.67 -4.95
N ARG A 248 -6.24 -26.22 -4.04
CA ARG A 248 -7.37 -25.48 -3.46
C ARG A 248 -6.85 -24.28 -2.67
N VAL A 249 -7.55 -23.15 -2.78
CA VAL A 249 -7.29 -21.92 -2.02
C VAL A 249 -8.41 -21.71 -1.01
N ASP A 250 -8.04 -21.45 0.24
CA ASP A 250 -8.99 -21.26 1.34
C ASP A 250 -9.11 -19.77 1.73
N VAL A 251 -8.00 -19.02 1.64
CA VAL A 251 -7.95 -17.59 1.97
C VAL A 251 -7.24 -16.80 0.87
N ILE A 252 -7.84 -15.69 0.45
CA ILE A 252 -7.26 -14.77 -0.53
C ILE A 252 -7.00 -13.44 0.17
N TYR A 253 -5.73 -13.05 0.31
CA TYR A 253 -5.39 -11.69 0.68
C TYR A 253 -5.43 -10.81 -0.57
N ARG A 254 -6.51 -10.03 -0.72
CA ARG A 254 -6.72 -9.23 -1.93
C ARG A 254 -5.98 -7.91 -1.86
N ARG A 255 -5.35 -7.55 -2.98
CA ARG A 255 -4.76 -6.25 -3.26
C ARG A 255 -5.38 -5.60 -4.50
N LEU A 256 -6.61 -6.02 -4.82
CA LEU A 256 -7.46 -5.49 -5.87
C LEU A 256 -8.64 -4.76 -5.25
N ASN A 257 -9.07 -3.67 -5.90
CA ASN A 257 -10.29 -2.96 -5.55
C ASN A 257 -11.54 -3.82 -5.80
N ASP A 258 -12.62 -3.52 -5.08
CA ASP A 258 -13.89 -4.25 -5.15
C ASP A 258 -14.45 -4.36 -6.59
N THR A 259 -14.28 -3.30 -7.39
CA THR A 259 -14.78 -3.22 -8.78
C THR A 259 -14.10 -4.20 -9.72
N HIS A 260 -12.93 -4.72 -9.36
CA HIS A 260 -12.14 -5.61 -10.23
C HIS A 260 -12.11 -7.05 -9.74
N ILE A 261 -12.65 -7.33 -8.57
CA ILE A 261 -12.43 -8.61 -7.89
C ILE A 261 -13.14 -9.80 -8.55
N ASP A 262 -14.32 -9.55 -9.14
CA ASP A 262 -15.15 -10.55 -9.82
C ASP A 262 -15.79 -9.94 -11.08
N PRO A 263 -15.26 -10.23 -12.28
CA PRO A 263 -15.76 -9.67 -13.54
C PRO A 263 -17.15 -10.17 -13.94
N VAL A 264 -17.72 -11.18 -13.24
CA VAL A 264 -19.10 -11.62 -13.47
C VAL A 264 -20.10 -10.68 -12.80
N VAL A 265 -19.70 -10.07 -11.68
CA VAL A 265 -20.58 -9.20 -10.87
C VAL A 265 -20.31 -7.73 -11.15
N PHE A 266 -19.06 -7.36 -11.35
CA PHE A 266 -18.63 -5.97 -11.55
C PHE A 266 -18.10 -5.77 -12.97
N SER A 267 -18.29 -4.55 -13.49
CA SER A 267 -17.71 -4.17 -14.78
C SER A 267 -16.22 -3.90 -14.59
N THR A 268 -15.37 -4.66 -15.28
CA THR A 268 -13.92 -4.66 -15.09
C THR A 268 -13.20 -4.74 -16.43
N ASP A 269 -12.10 -4.01 -16.57
CA ASP A 269 -11.19 -4.18 -17.69
C ASP A 269 -10.43 -5.51 -17.59
N ARG A 270 -10.25 -6.17 -18.73
CA ARG A 270 -9.68 -7.53 -18.79
C ARG A 270 -8.29 -7.64 -18.13
N GLU A 271 -7.49 -6.59 -18.18
CA GLU A 271 -6.11 -6.58 -17.67
C GLU A 271 -6.03 -6.60 -16.13
N ASN A 272 -7.03 -6.02 -15.48
CA ASN A 272 -7.11 -5.88 -14.02
C ASN A 272 -8.13 -6.84 -13.41
N ALA A 273 -8.74 -7.70 -14.23
CA ALA A 273 -9.76 -8.64 -13.81
C ALA A 273 -9.23 -9.64 -12.76
N GLY A 274 -10.00 -9.76 -11.68
CA GLY A 274 -9.83 -10.74 -10.63
C GLY A 274 -10.33 -12.11 -11.08
N ILE A 275 -11.13 -12.76 -10.24
CA ILE A 275 -11.46 -14.18 -10.38
C ILE A 275 -12.94 -14.30 -10.74
N PRO A 276 -13.29 -14.77 -11.96
CA PRO A 276 -14.68 -14.93 -12.36
C PRO A 276 -15.44 -15.89 -11.43
N GLY A 277 -16.56 -15.43 -10.86
CA GLY A 277 -17.41 -16.23 -9.97
C GLY A 277 -16.96 -16.28 -8.51
N LEU A 278 -15.95 -15.49 -8.12
CA LEU A 278 -15.46 -15.45 -6.75
C LEU A 278 -16.54 -15.11 -5.72
N LEU A 279 -17.43 -14.16 -6.03
CA LEU A 279 -18.47 -13.73 -5.08
C LEU A 279 -19.38 -14.90 -4.69
N HIS A 280 -19.64 -15.82 -5.61
CA HIS A 280 -20.41 -17.03 -5.33
C HIS A 280 -19.65 -18.02 -4.44
N CYS A 281 -18.33 -18.17 -4.63
CA CYS A 281 -17.48 -19.00 -3.78
C CYS A 281 -17.42 -18.47 -2.34
N ILE A 282 -17.39 -17.15 -2.16
CA ILE A 282 -17.44 -16.51 -0.83
C ILE A 282 -18.81 -16.76 -0.20
N ARG A 283 -19.89 -16.51 -0.93
CA ARG A 283 -21.27 -16.70 -0.44
C ARG A 283 -21.56 -18.15 -0.02
N THR A 284 -20.92 -19.12 -0.66
CA THR A 284 -21.04 -20.55 -0.31
C THR A 284 -20.08 -20.99 0.80
N GLY A 285 -19.26 -20.08 1.33
CA GLY A 285 -18.33 -20.35 2.44
C GLY A 285 -17.15 -21.26 2.04
N ASN A 286 -16.81 -21.32 0.76
CA ASN A 286 -15.73 -22.16 0.24
C ASN A 286 -14.37 -21.47 0.23
N VAL A 287 -14.35 -20.13 0.23
CA VAL A 287 -13.16 -19.28 0.26
C VAL A 287 -13.45 -18.00 1.05
N VAL A 288 -12.44 -17.45 1.74
CA VAL A 288 -12.54 -16.17 2.45
C VAL A 288 -11.60 -15.14 1.80
N VAL A 289 -12.05 -13.89 1.70
CA VAL A 289 -11.25 -12.80 1.12
C VAL A 289 -10.90 -11.76 2.18
N ALA A 290 -9.64 -11.35 2.28
CA ALA A 290 -9.17 -10.37 3.25
C ALA A 290 -8.62 -9.12 2.54
N ASN A 291 -9.17 -7.93 2.77
CA ASN A 291 -10.42 -7.64 3.50
C ASN A 291 -11.66 -8.13 2.72
N SER A 292 -12.81 -8.23 3.39
CA SER A 292 -14.09 -8.48 2.73
C SER A 292 -14.35 -7.50 1.58
N ILE A 293 -15.16 -7.90 0.61
CA ILE A 293 -15.55 -7.03 -0.50
C ILE A 293 -16.64 -6.07 0.00
N GLY A 294 -16.55 -4.79 -0.36
CA GLY A 294 -17.49 -3.75 0.06
C GLY A 294 -17.07 -2.98 1.32
N THR A 295 -15.93 -3.28 1.92
CA THR A 295 -15.42 -2.56 3.08
C THR A 295 -15.03 -1.10 2.77
N GLY A 296 -14.93 -0.73 1.49
CA GLY A 296 -14.64 0.64 1.06
C GLY A 296 -15.66 1.69 1.50
N VAL A 297 -16.91 1.29 1.80
CA VAL A 297 -17.91 2.22 2.35
C VAL A 297 -17.47 2.85 3.69
N ALA A 298 -16.64 2.15 4.46
CA ALA A 298 -16.11 2.65 5.73
C ALA A 298 -15.00 3.72 5.55
N GLU A 299 -14.54 3.97 4.32
CA GLU A 299 -13.56 5.03 4.01
C GLU A 299 -14.20 6.39 3.75
N SER A 300 -15.53 6.48 3.74
CA SER A 300 -16.23 7.74 3.51
C SER A 300 -15.97 8.71 4.67
N ARG A 301 -15.35 9.86 4.36
CA ARG A 301 -15.14 10.94 5.33
C ARG A 301 -16.45 11.46 5.91
N ALA A 302 -17.57 11.31 5.20
CA ALA A 302 -18.88 11.71 5.70
C ALA A 302 -19.27 10.96 6.98
N LEU A 303 -18.76 9.73 7.20
CA LEU A 303 -18.97 8.97 8.43
C LEU A 303 -18.37 9.67 9.65
N ASN A 304 -17.32 10.49 9.49
CA ASN A 304 -16.66 11.18 10.60
C ASN A 304 -17.61 12.11 11.36
N ALA A 305 -18.62 12.68 10.69
CA ALA A 305 -19.65 13.50 11.33
C ALA A 305 -20.52 12.70 12.32
N TYR A 306 -20.69 11.39 12.08
CA TYR A 306 -21.60 10.52 12.85
C TYR A 306 -20.87 9.59 13.82
N VAL A 307 -19.53 9.54 13.78
CA VAL A 307 -18.70 8.68 14.64
C VAL A 307 -19.11 8.71 16.11
N PRO A 308 -19.25 9.87 16.79
CA PRO A 308 -19.57 9.86 18.22
C PRO A 308 -20.94 9.24 18.52
N ARG A 309 -21.90 9.37 17.61
CA ARG A 309 -23.24 8.78 17.73
C ARG A 309 -23.18 7.27 17.47
N LEU A 310 -22.49 6.86 16.41
CA LEU A 310 -22.35 5.46 16.05
C LEU A 310 -21.54 4.65 17.06
N MET A 311 -20.46 5.21 17.63
CA MET A 311 -19.68 4.52 18.66
C MET A 311 -20.49 4.27 19.93
N ARG A 312 -21.33 5.23 20.35
CA ARG A 312 -22.28 5.01 21.46
C ARG A 312 -23.30 3.94 21.12
N PHE A 313 -23.79 3.92 19.89
CA PHE A 313 -24.78 2.94 19.44
C PHE A 313 -24.21 1.51 19.42
N TYR A 314 -23.04 1.31 18.79
CA TYR A 314 -22.46 -0.02 18.63
C TYR A 314 -21.70 -0.52 19.86
N LEU A 315 -20.96 0.37 20.52
CA LEU A 315 -20.04 -0.01 21.61
C LEU A 315 -20.54 0.41 22.98
N GLY A 316 -21.51 1.32 23.08
CA GLY A 316 -21.89 1.94 24.35
C GLY A 316 -20.85 2.93 24.90
N GLU A 317 -19.84 3.28 24.09
CA GLU A 317 -18.67 4.04 24.52
C GLU A 317 -18.58 5.41 23.84
N LYS A 318 -17.87 6.35 24.47
CA LYS A 318 -17.44 7.60 23.83
C LYS A 318 -16.10 7.38 23.13
N PRO A 319 -15.83 8.08 22.00
CA PRO A 319 -14.52 8.01 21.35
C PRO A 319 -13.39 8.40 22.33
N LEU A 320 -12.37 7.56 22.46
CA LEU A 320 -11.17 7.84 23.26
C LEU A 320 -10.31 8.95 22.63
N LEU A 321 -10.29 9.01 21.30
CA LEU A 321 -9.60 10.01 20.52
C LEU A 321 -10.58 10.75 19.60
N GLY A 322 -10.39 12.06 19.48
CA GLY A 322 -11.19 12.90 18.59
C GLY A 322 -10.99 12.54 17.11
N THR A 323 -11.97 12.91 16.30
CA THR A 323 -11.86 12.89 14.83
C THR A 323 -11.88 14.34 14.34
N VAL A 324 -11.22 14.62 13.22
CA VAL A 324 -11.27 15.95 12.58
C VAL A 324 -12.74 16.35 12.39
N PRO A 325 -13.16 17.54 12.88
CA PRO A 325 -14.53 18.02 12.70
C PRO A 325 -14.91 17.99 11.22
N THR A 326 -16.00 17.33 10.90
CA THR A 326 -16.40 17.10 9.52
C THR A 326 -17.88 17.44 9.36
N TYR A 327 -18.18 18.27 8.36
CA TYR A 327 -19.52 18.71 8.00
C TYR A 327 -19.90 18.11 6.65
N THR A 328 -21.09 17.53 6.54
CA THR A 328 -21.57 16.92 5.30
C THR A 328 -22.29 17.95 4.44
N CYS A 329 -21.92 18.09 3.16
CA CYS A 329 -22.57 19.06 2.29
C CYS A 329 -24.03 18.70 1.94
N GLY A 330 -24.46 17.46 2.19
CA GLY A 330 -25.82 16.99 1.99
C GLY A 330 -26.79 17.23 3.16
N ASP A 331 -26.31 17.76 4.29
CA ASP A 331 -27.15 18.14 5.43
C ASP A 331 -27.36 19.66 5.38
N THR A 332 -28.60 20.13 5.45
CA THR A 332 -28.95 21.55 5.31
C THR A 332 -28.32 22.40 6.41
N ASP A 333 -28.29 21.91 7.65
CA ASP A 333 -27.77 22.68 8.79
C ASP A 333 -26.23 22.80 8.69
N HIS A 334 -25.58 21.72 8.23
CA HIS A 334 -24.16 21.75 7.92
C HIS A 334 -23.84 22.65 6.73
N LEU A 335 -24.70 22.67 5.70
CA LEU A 335 -24.50 23.48 4.51
C LEU A 335 -24.51 24.98 4.84
N ASP A 336 -25.44 25.44 5.68
CA ASP A 336 -25.50 26.83 6.13
C ASP A 336 -24.20 27.21 6.87
N HIS A 337 -23.74 26.35 7.79
CA HIS A 337 -22.46 26.56 8.49
C HIS A 337 -21.27 26.64 7.52
N ILE A 338 -21.25 25.81 6.48
CA ILE A 338 -20.20 25.79 5.45
C ILE A 338 -20.19 27.10 4.66
N LEU A 339 -21.37 27.59 4.28
CA LEU A 339 -21.51 28.84 3.51
C LEU A 339 -21.12 30.06 4.35
N GLU A 340 -21.44 30.07 5.64
CA GLU A 340 -21.07 31.14 6.57
C GLU A 340 -19.56 31.19 6.88
N ASN A 341 -18.90 30.03 6.95
CA ASN A 341 -17.50 29.91 7.43
C ASN A 341 -16.50 29.49 6.34
N GLY A 342 -16.87 29.61 5.06
CA GLY A 342 -16.16 28.94 3.98
C GLY A 342 -14.67 29.30 3.82
N ASP A 343 -14.22 30.49 4.27
CA ASP A 343 -12.80 30.87 4.24
C ASP A 343 -11.93 30.03 5.18
N ASN A 344 -12.50 29.53 6.28
CA ASN A 344 -11.81 28.73 7.30
C ASN A 344 -11.93 27.23 7.06
N LEU A 345 -12.75 26.83 6.09
CA LEU A 345 -13.00 25.43 5.74
C LEU A 345 -12.25 25.05 4.47
N ARG A 346 -12.01 23.75 4.33
CA ARG A 346 -11.60 23.10 3.09
C ARG A 346 -12.68 22.11 2.69
N ILE A 347 -13.08 22.14 1.42
CA ILE A 347 -14.01 21.16 0.87
C ILE A 347 -13.20 20.03 0.27
N LEU A 348 -13.57 18.82 0.63
CA LEU A 348 -12.92 17.59 0.20
C LEU A 348 -13.97 16.63 -0.36
N PRO A 349 -13.61 15.79 -1.34
CA PRO A 349 -14.41 14.62 -1.68
C PRO A 349 -14.62 13.71 -0.45
N ALA A 350 -15.82 13.17 -0.31
CA ALA A 350 -16.17 12.21 0.74
C ALA A 350 -15.27 10.96 0.66
N HIS A 351 -14.95 10.51 -0.55
CA HIS A 351 -13.94 9.49 -0.83
C HIS A 351 -12.70 10.11 -1.44
N ASP A 352 -11.53 9.76 -0.92
CA ASP A 352 -10.28 10.25 -1.47
C ASP A 352 -10.02 9.68 -2.88
N PRO A 353 -9.97 10.54 -3.93
CA PRO A 353 -9.79 10.06 -5.30
C PRO A 353 -8.43 9.38 -5.51
N ARG A 354 -7.41 9.69 -4.70
CA ARG A 354 -6.05 9.12 -4.81
C ARG A 354 -6.00 7.63 -4.47
N HIS A 355 -7.00 7.16 -3.75
CA HIS A 355 -7.07 5.80 -3.21
C HIS A 355 -8.29 5.05 -3.76
N GLY A 356 -8.98 5.67 -4.73
CA GLY A 356 -10.04 5.01 -5.45
C GLY A 356 -9.50 3.99 -6.43
N ASP A 357 -10.32 3.69 -7.42
CA ASP A 357 -9.93 2.79 -8.48
C ASP A 357 -8.87 3.41 -9.40
N TRP A 358 -7.59 3.30 -9.05
CA TRP A 358 -6.48 3.83 -9.85
C TRP A 358 -6.30 3.09 -11.18
N HIS A 359 -6.93 1.91 -11.34
CA HIS A 359 -7.05 1.23 -12.63
C HIS A 359 -8.09 1.87 -13.54
N SER A 360 -9.01 2.68 -12.99
CA SER A 360 -9.95 3.45 -13.78
C SER A 360 -9.18 4.57 -14.49
N THR A 361 -9.21 4.55 -15.83
CA THR A 361 -8.54 5.49 -16.73
C THR A 361 -8.93 6.97 -16.56
N ASN A 362 -9.81 7.30 -15.61
CA ASN A 362 -10.28 8.66 -15.34
C ASN A 362 -9.63 9.35 -14.13
N VAL A 363 -8.71 8.68 -13.39
CA VAL A 363 -8.06 9.31 -12.21
C VAL A 363 -6.83 10.16 -12.59
N ALA A 364 -6.26 9.92 -13.77
CA ALA A 364 -5.11 10.69 -14.23
C ALA A 364 -5.56 11.94 -15.02
N THR A 365 -5.07 13.11 -14.63
CA THR A 365 -4.94 14.36 -15.43
C THR A 365 -5.88 15.57 -15.21
N ALA A 366 -6.47 15.77 -14.03
CA ALA A 366 -7.04 17.08 -13.70
C ALA A 366 -6.49 17.62 -12.37
N PRO A 367 -6.01 18.89 -12.30
CA PRO A 367 -6.04 19.62 -11.04
C PRO A 367 -7.47 19.54 -10.52
N GLY A 368 -7.65 19.07 -9.28
CA GLY A 368 -8.99 19.02 -8.68
C GLY A 368 -9.64 20.40 -8.84
N PRO A 369 -10.85 20.50 -9.43
CA PRO A 369 -11.51 21.78 -9.59
C PRO A 369 -11.61 22.45 -8.23
N ALA A 370 -11.38 23.77 -8.16
CA ALA A 370 -11.57 24.52 -6.92
C ALA A 370 -12.99 24.27 -6.42
N LEU A 371 -13.12 23.44 -5.38
CA LEU A 371 -14.41 23.01 -4.85
C LEU A 371 -15.12 24.17 -4.12
N TYR A 372 -14.34 25.19 -3.77
CA TYR A 372 -14.74 26.47 -3.21
C TYR A 372 -14.11 27.60 -4.06
N GLY A 373 -14.91 28.58 -4.48
CA GLY A 373 -14.46 29.72 -5.28
C GLY A 373 -15.02 31.04 -4.77
N PRO A 374 -14.71 32.19 -5.42
CA PRO A 374 -15.17 33.51 -4.99
C PRO A 374 -16.70 33.67 -4.99
N ASN A 375 -17.43 32.75 -5.65
CA ASN A 375 -18.90 32.74 -5.71
C ASN A 375 -19.53 31.62 -4.83
N GLY A 376 -18.78 31.10 -3.85
CA GLY A 376 -19.23 30.01 -2.97
C GLY A 376 -18.97 28.61 -3.54
N LEU A 377 -19.92 27.68 -3.35
CA LEU A 377 -19.77 26.28 -3.74
C LEU A 377 -19.69 26.09 -5.26
N SER A 378 -18.70 25.30 -5.69
CA SER A 378 -18.57 24.89 -7.09
C SER A 378 -19.83 24.16 -7.58
N ARG A 379 -20.04 24.19 -8.91
CA ARG A 379 -21.17 23.49 -9.55
C ARG A 379 -21.20 21.99 -9.21
N LEU A 380 -20.02 21.36 -9.14
CA LEU A 380 -19.86 19.94 -8.79
C LEU A 380 -20.42 19.61 -7.41
N VAL A 381 -20.13 20.46 -6.41
CA VAL A 381 -20.65 20.27 -5.05
C VAL A 381 -22.17 20.47 -5.01
N ARG A 382 -22.70 21.43 -5.79
CA ARG A 382 -24.16 21.68 -5.86
C ARG A 382 -24.93 20.57 -6.57
N GLU A 383 -24.35 19.95 -7.59
CA GLU A 383 -24.98 18.85 -8.34
C GLU A 383 -24.97 17.52 -7.56
N ASN A 384 -23.96 17.30 -6.72
CA ASN A 384 -23.88 16.10 -5.88
C ASN A 384 -23.31 16.41 -4.47
N PRO A 385 -24.10 17.02 -3.58
CA PRO A 385 -23.62 17.46 -2.27
C PRO A 385 -23.18 16.30 -1.37
N HIS A 386 -23.82 15.13 -1.47
CA HIS A 386 -23.45 13.96 -0.67
C HIS A 386 -22.05 13.39 -1.00
N ALA A 387 -21.49 13.73 -2.15
CA ALA A 387 -20.13 13.33 -2.53
C ALA A 387 -19.02 14.19 -1.90
N PHE A 388 -19.37 15.23 -1.12
CA PHE A 388 -18.42 16.17 -0.55
C PHE A 388 -18.64 16.42 0.94
N VAL A 389 -17.54 16.75 1.62
CA VAL A 389 -17.51 17.14 3.02
C VAL A 389 -16.67 18.39 3.19
N ALA A 390 -16.91 19.14 4.26
CA ALA A 390 -16.08 20.25 4.67
C ALA A 390 -15.39 19.95 6.01
N GLN A 391 -14.12 20.35 6.12
CA GLN A 391 -13.32 20.22 7.33
C GLN A 391 -12.61 21.55 7.62
N PRO A 392 -12.28 21.86 8.88
CA PRO A 392 -11.50 23.04 9.21
C PRO A 392 -10.06 22.91 8.68
N ARG A 393 -9.45 24.05 8.34
CA ARG A 393 -8.02 24.11 8.05
C ARG A 393 -7.24 23.94 9.35
N LEU A 394 -6.70 22.75 9.58
CA LEU A 394 -5.93 22.43 10.78
C LEU A 394 -4.46 22.80 10.61
N GLN A 395 -3.86 23.36 11.66
CA GLN A 395 -2.42 23.48 11.76
C GLN A 395 -1.82 22.13 12.21
N ILE A 396 -1.39 21.33 11.23
CA ILE A 396 -0.77 20.03 11.47
C ILE A 396 0.71 20.22 11.85
N LEU A 397 1.14 19.57 12.92
CA LEU A 397 2.52 19.61 13.38
C LEU A 397 3.44 18.73 12.52
N PRO A 398 4.70 19.13 12.32
CA PRO A 398 5.70 18.31 11.64
C PRO A 398 6.20 17.15 12.51
N VAL A 399 7.05 16.30 11.94
CA VAL A 399 7.76 15.26 12.71
C VAL A 399 8.61 15.86 13.82
N SER A 400 8.63 15.19 14.97
CA SER A 400 9.46 15.53 16.12
C SER A 400 10.25 14.29 16.57
N PRO A 401 11.56 14.42 16.85
CA PRO A 401 12.38 15.62 16.68
C PRO A 401 12.54 16.03 15.20
N GLY A 402 12.77 17.31 14.92
CA GLY A 402 12.90 17.79 13.54
C GLY A 402 13.09 19.31 13.44
N PRO A 403 13.47 19.85 12.27
CA PRO A 403 13.58 21.29 12.08
C PRO A 403 12.21 21.96 12.22
N ARG A 404 12.18 23.18 12.78
CA ARG A 404 10.92 23.93 13.01
C ARG A 404 10.08 24.17 11.74
N ASN A 405 10.73 24.19 10.57
CA ASN A 405 10.08 24.41 9.27
C ASN A 405 9.92 23.09 8.49
N ALA A 406 9.91 21.94 9.17
CA ALA A 406 9.58 20.68 8.53
C ALA A 406 8.13 20.70 8.00
N PRO A 407 7.85 19.97 6.91
CA PRO A 407 6.49 19.83 6.40
C PRO A 407 5.58 19.13 7.42
N PRO A 408 4.25 19.36 7.34
CA PRO A 408 3.28 18.70 8.22
C PRO A 408 3.37 17.18 8.08
N ALA A 409 3.15 16.47 9.18
CA ALA A 409 3.29 15.02 9.26
C ALA A 409 1.94 14.35 9.57
N ARG A 410 1.65 13.28 8.83
CA ARG A 410 0.49 12.41 9.06
C ARG A 410 0.97 10.99 9.35
N LEU A 411 0.53 10.43 10.47
CA LEU A 411 0.84 9.06 10.86
C LEU A 411 -0.25 8.12 10.33
N SER A 412 0.13 7.14 9.52
CA SER A 412 -0.76 6.07 9.07
C SER A 412 -0.53 4.83 9.93
N ALA A 413 -1.37 4.63 10.94
CA ALA A 413 -1.30 3.48 11.84
C ALA A 413 -2.05 2.28 11.25
N PHE A 414 -1.52 1.07 11.43
CA PHE A 414 -2.12 -0.18 10.91
C PHE A 414 -2.63 -1.04 12.06
N VAL A 415 -3.84 -1.58 11.90
CA VAL A 415 -4.49 -2.44 12.89
C VAL A 415 -4.98 -3.71 12.22
N LEU A 416 -4.55 -4.86 12.74
CA LEU A 416 -5.04 -6.18 12.37
C LEU A 416 -6.19 -6.57 13.29
N CYS A 417 -7.25 -7.13 12.70
CA CYS A 417 -8.48 -7.51 13.39
C CYS A 417 -8.82 -8.97 13.07
N ASN A 418 -9.04 -9.77 14.12
CA ASN A 418 -9.67 -11.08 14.01
C ASN A 418 -10.61 -11.32 15.21
N GLY A 419 -11.88 -11.00 15.03
CA GLY A 419 -12.89 -11.08 16.09
C GLY A 419 -12.56 -10.09 17.21
N LYS A 420 -12.25 -10.62 18.40
CA LYS A 420 -11.84 -9.83 19.57
C LYS A 420 -10.32 -9.63 19.67
N ARG A 421 -9.54 -10.26 18.81
CA ARG A 421 -8.07 -10.12 18.79
C ARG A 421 -7.68 -8.94 17.90
N PHE A 422 -6.88 -8.04 18.46
CA PHE A 422 -6.34 -6.87 17.77
C PHE A 422 -4.83 -6.83 17.93
N SER A 423 -4.13 -6.64 16.82
CA SER A 423 -2.68 -6.38 16.79
C SER A 423 -2.44 -5.04 16.09
N ILE A 424 -1.81 -4.10 16.80
CA ILE A 424 -1.52 -2.76 16.32
C ILE A 424 -0.06 -2.71 15.93
N PHE A 425 0.22 -2.16 14.75
CA PHE A 425 1.58 -1.89 14.32
C PHE A 425 2.17 -0.81 15.23
N PRO A 426 3.25 -1.07 15.98
CA PRO A 426 3.85 -0.06 16.86
C PRO A 426 4.49 1.05 16.01
N GLY A 427 3.74 2.13 15.79
CA GLY A 427 4.06 3.26 14.92
C GLY A 427 3.18 3.29 13.67
N GLY A 428 3.79 3.48 12.51
CA GLY A 428 3.09 3.53 11.23
C GLY A 428 3.92 4.17 10.12
N LEU A 429 3.28 4.37 8.97
CA LEU A 429 3.89 5.12 7.88
C LEU A 429 3.64 6.62 8.09
N VAL A 430 4.70 7.40 8.26
CA VAL A 430 4.56 8.87 8.29
C VAL A 430 4.65 9.40 6.87
N SER A 431 3.64 10.15 6.44
CA SER A 431 3.66 10.92 5.19
C SER A 431 3.94 12.39 5.50
N LEU A 432 4.80 13.00 4.70
CA LEU A 432 5.25 14.39 4.87
C LEU A 432 4.70 15.29 3.76
N GLY A 433 4.22 16.47 4.16
CA GLY A 433 3.77 17.51 3.24
C GLY A 433 2.25 17.53 3.05
N GLU A 434 1.81 18.51 2.25
CA GLU A 434 0.41 18.59 1.82
C GLU A 434 0.11 17.39 0.90
N PRO A 435 -1.02 16.70 1.13
CA PRO A 435 -1.47 15.63 0.25
C PRO A 435 -1.81 16.22 -1.13
N ASP A 436 -0.87 16.19 -2.06
CA ASP A 436 -1.14 16.59 -3.43
C ASP A 436 -2.19 15.63 -4.02
N LEU A 437 -3.26 16.18 -4.61
CA LEU A 437 -4.52 15.50 -4.90
C LEU A 437 -4.43 14.47 -6.04
N ALA A 438 -3.29 14.38 -6.73
CA ALA A 438 -3.26 13.89 -8.11
C ALA A 438 -2.40 12.65 -8.40
N ILE A 439 -1.79 11.96 -7.42
CA ILE A 439 -0.69 11.05 -7.77
C ILE A 439 -0.71 9.70 -7.03
N ALA A 440 -0.72 8.61 -7.81
CA ALA A 440 -0.57 7.21 -7.39
C ALA A 440 0.87 6.93 -6.90
N ARG A 441 1.28 7.61 -5.83
CA ARG A 441 2.65 7.58 -5.30
C ARG A 441 2.64 7.59 -3.78
N ILE A 442 3.70 7.03 -3.22
CA ILE A 442 3.94 7.05 -1.77
C ILE A 442 4.46 8.42 -1.32
N GLY A 443 5.28 9.07 -2.15
CA GLY A 443 5.80 10.41 -1.86
C GLY A 443 6.88 10.42 -0.79
N ALA A 444 6.99 11.54 -0.06
CA ALA A 444 7.96 11.70 1.02
C ALA A 444 7.42 11.10 2.32
N THR A 445 8.21 10.21 2.91
CA THR A 445 7.84 9.47 4.11
C THR A 445 8.92 9.57 5.18
N ALA A 446 8.57 9.30 6.44
CA ALA A 446 9.51 9.14 7.53
C ALA A 446 9.27 7.82 8.27
N ASP A 447 10.28 7.36 9.00
CA ASP A 447 10.09 6.26 9.95
C ASP A 447 9.37 6.75 11.21
N THR A 448 8.64 5.84 11.87
CA THR A 448 8.04 6.09 13.18
C THR A 448 8.70 5.18 14.19
N VAL A 449 9.24 5.74 15.27
CA VAL A 449 9.86 5.00 16.37
C VAL A 449 9.01 5.16 17.62
N VAL A 450 8.41 4.05 18.08
CA VAL A 450 7.66 4.00 19.33
C VAL A 450 8.56 3.45 20.42
N LEU A 451 8.78 4.26 21.46
CA LEU A 451 9.62 3.91 22.59
C LEU A 451 8.91 2.92 23.52
N ILE A 452 9.70 2.08 24.19
CA ILE A 452 9.24 1.14 25.20
C ILE A 452 9.40 1.80 26.58
N ASP A 453 8.38 1.67 27.43
CA ASP A 453 8.53 2.04 28.83
C ASP A 453 9.34 0.97 29.57
N THR A 454 10.64 1.24 29.76
CA THR A 454 11.56 0.33 30.46
C THR A 454 11.31 0.26 31.98
N GLN A 455 10.48 1.14 32.55
CA GLN A 455 10.12 1.08 33.98
C GLN A 455 8.80 0.33 34.24
N ALA A 456 7.95 0.17 33.23
CA ALA A 456 6.58 -0.32 33.43
C ALA A 456 6.30 -1.79 33.06
N ASN A 457 7.28 -2.62 32.64
CA ASN A 457 7.14 -4.09 32.67
C ASN A 457 8.37 -4.83 32.12
N SER A 458 9.06 -5.57 32.99
CA SER A 458 9.84 -6.78 32.65
C SER A 458 8.93 -8.01 32.44
N GLY A 459 7.68 -7.79 31.97
CA GLY A 459 6.60 -8.77 31.98
C GLY A 459 5.92 -9.11 30.65
N ASP A 460 6.13 -8.33 29.58
CA ASP A 460 5.45 -8.57 28.29
C ASP A 460 6.40 -8.46 27.09
N ILE A 461 7.63 -8.95 27.24
CA ILE A 461 8.39 -9.45 26.06
C ILE A 461 7.82 -10.84 25.77
N ALA A 462 6.56 -10.89 25.35
CA ALA A 462 6.11 -12.01 24.55
C ALA A 462 6.79 -11.83 23.18
N ASP A 463 8.06 -12.23 23.12
CA ASP A 463 8.57 -12.86 21.92
C ASP A 463 7.50 -13.86 21.51
N HIS A 464 6.69 -13.49 20.52
CA HIS A 464 5.78 -14.42 19.91
C HIS A 464 6.66 -15.56 19.44
N GLU A 465 6.60 -16.67 20.19
CA GLU A 465 7.27 -17.91 19.86
C GLU A 465 7.09 -18.10 18.36
N THR A 466 8.24 -18.23 17.69
CA THR A 466 8.31 -18.56 16.28
C THR A 466 7.57 -19.87 16.09
N LEU A 467 6.27 -19.80 15.80
CA LEU A 467 5.53 -20.91 15.24
C LEU A 467 6.15 -21.13 13.88
N THR A 468 7.15 -22.01 13.87
CA THR A 468 7.71 -22.68 12.72
C THR A 468 6.60 -23.54 12.14
N GLY A 469 5.59 -22.88 11.57
CA GLY A 469 4.61 -23.53 10.71
C GLY A 469 5.39 -24.21 9.60
N ALA A 470 5.05 -25.48 9.35
CA ALA A 470 5.64 -26.29 8.31
C ALA A 470 5.85 -25.43 7.06
N VAL A 471 7.09 -25.37 6.56
CA VAL A 471 7.42 -24.74 5.30
C VAL A 471 6.46 -25.34 4.28
N GLN A 472 5.44 -24.58 3.86
CA GLN A 472 4.67 -24.92 2.69
C GLN A 472 5.71 -25.06 1.59
N THR A 473 5.80 -26.27 1.04
CA THR A 473 6.63 -26.51 -0.15
C THR A 473 6.19 -25.46 -1.16
N ASN A 474 7.06 -24.52 -1.50
CA ASN A 474 6.76 -23.47 -2.47
C ASN A 474 6.34 -24.12 -3.78
N THR A 475 5.04 -24.26 -3.99
CA THR A 475 4.48 -24.86 -5.19
C THR A 475 4.59 -23.81 -6.26
N LEU A 476 5.40 -24.12 -7.27
CA LEU A 476 5.71 -23.18 -8.33
C LEU A 476 4.45 -22.97 -9.19
N GLY A 477 3.93 -21.74 -9.17
CA GLY A 477 2.81 -21.34 -10.01
C GLY A 477 3.13 -21.51 -11.49
N SER A 478 2.13 -21.84 -12.30
CA SER A 478 2.32 -22.13 -13.72
C SER A 478 2.96 -20.96 -14.47
N ARG A 479 2.54 -19.71 -14.19
CA ARG A 479 3.16 -18.52 -14.78
C ARG A 479 4.60 -18.32 -14.35
N SER A 480 4.91 -18.53 -13.06
CA SER A 480 6.29 -18.44 -12.56
C SER A 480 7.18 -19.48 -13.23
N ALA A 481 6.68 -20.70 -13.44
CA ALA A 481 7.40 -21.73 -14.19
C ALA A 481 7.63 -21.35 -15.65
N GLU A 482 6.62 -20.81 -16.33
CA GLU A 482 6.76 -20.30 -17.70
C GLU A 482 7.78 -19.16 -17.78
N HIS A 483 7.74 -18.21 -16.85
CA HIS A 483 8.71 -17.12 -16.78
C HIS A 483 10.14 -17.64 -16.57
N LEU A 484 10.33 -18.62 -15.67
CA LEU A 484 11.64 -19.25 -15.44
C LEU A 484 12.13 -20.03 -16.67
N PHE A 485 11.22 -20.71 -17.37
CA PHE A 485 11.53 -21.39 -18.63
C PHE A 485 12.04 -20.40 -19.68
N TRP A 486 11.30 -19.31 -19.90
CA TRP A 486 11.70 -18.28 -20.85
C TRP A 486 12.98 -17.55 -20.42
N LEU A 487 13.12 -17.22 -19.14
CA LEU A 487 14.35 -16.63 -18.60
C LEU A 487 15.55 -17.54 -18.89
N GLY A 488 15.44 -18.85 -18.62
CA GLY A 488 16.48 -19.82 -18.93
C GLY A 488 16.85 -19.84 -20.41
N ARG A 489 15.85 -19.85 -21.31
CA ARG A 489 16.06 -19.81 -22.76
C ARG A 489 16.71 -18.50 -23.23
N TYR A 490 16.35 -17.38 -22.62
CA TYR A 490 16.96 -16.09 -22.93
C TYR A 490 18.37 -15.95 -22.38
N LEU A 491 18.63 -16.49 -21.18
CA LEU A 491 19.98 -16.54 -20.60
C LEU A 491 20.90 -17.45 -21.42
N GLU A 492 20.44 -18.63 -21.82
CA GLU A 492 21.18 -19.53 -22.71
C GLU A 492 21.51 -18.83 -24.04
N ARG A 493 20.53 -18.14 -24.63
CA ARG A 493 20.76 -17.36 -25.86
C ARG A 493 21.76 -16.22 -25.64
N ALA A 494 21.63 -15.47 -24.55
CA ALA A 494 22.53 -14.36 -24.23
C ALA A 494 23.96 -14.85 -23.97
N GLU A 495 24.13 -15.97 -23.26
CA GLU A 495 25.42 -16.60 -22.98
C GLU A 495 26.07 -17.11 -24.27
N ALA A 496 25.32 -17.81 -25.12
CA ALA A 496 25.81 -18.25 -26.43
C ALA A 496 26.25 -17.07 -27.31
N THR A 497 25.45 -15.99 -27.35
CA THR A 497 25.80 -14.77 -28.10
C THR A 497 27.04 -14.09 -27.52
N ALA A 498 27.14 -13.93 -26.19
CA ALA A 498 28.29 -13.34 -25.54
C ALA A 498 29.57 -14.15 -25.77
N ARG A 499 29.48 -15.48 -25.73
CA ARG A 499 30.60 -16.38 -26.02
C ARG A 499 31.06 -16.26 -27.48
N MET A 500 30.12 -16.18 -28.43
CA MET A 500 30.47 -15.90 -29.82
C MET A 500 31.16 -14.55 -29.97
N LEU A 501 30.67 -13.49 -29.32
CA LEU A 501 31.30 -12.16 -29.35
C LEU A 501 32.70 -12.17 -28.73
N SER A 502 32.92 -12.90 -27.64
CA SER A 502 34.25 -13.05 -27.02
C SER A 502 35.23 -13.75 -27.96
N ILE A 503 34.83 -14.88 -28.56
CA ILE A 503 35.67 -15.60 -29.53
C ILE A 503 36.00 -14.69 -30.73
N LEU A 504 35.01 -13.92 -31.18
CA LEU A 504 35.18 -12.97 -32.27
C LEU A 504 36.20 -11.87 -31.90
N ASP A 505 36.10 -11.29 -30.70
CA ASP A 505 37.04 -10.27 -30.22
C ASP A 505 38.46 -10.84 -30.11
N ASP A 506 38.63 -12.03 -29.53
CA ASP A 506 39.92 -12.73 -29.45
C ASP A 506 40.53 -12.95 -30.84
N VAL A 507 39.73 -13.46 -31.79
CA VAL A 507 40.13 -13.66 -33.19
C VAL A 507 40.45 -12.34 -33.90
N ALA A 508 39.75 -11.25 -33.58
CA ALA A 508 40.02 -9.94 -34.18
C ALA A 508 41.34 -9.32 -33.68
N LEU A 509 41.70 -9.59 -32.42
CA LEU A 509 42.89 -9.07 -31.74
C LEU A 509 44.15 -9.89 -32.01
N GLU A 510 44.03 -11.18 -32.34
CA GLU A 510 45.16 -11.97 -32.84
C GLU A 510 45.66 -11.43 -34.21
N GLU A 511 46.98 -11.47 -34.45
CA GLU A 511 47.57 -11.12 -35.76
C GLU A 511 47.24 -12.20 -36.81
N ILE A 512 45.97 -12.24 -37.22
CA ILE A 512 45.50 -13.13 -38.26
C ILE A 512 45.98 -12.61 -39.61
N SER A 513 46.71 -13.48 -40.32
CA SER A 513 47.07 -13.33 -41.73
C SER A 513 45.90 -12.79 -42.57
N ALA A 514 46.18 -11.83 -43.45
CA ALA A 514 45.17 -11.21 -44.33
C ALA A 514 44.38 -12.24 -45.18
N LYS A 515 44.94 -13.44 -45.40
CA LYS A 515 44.30 -14.55 -46.11
C LYS A 515 43.21 -15.22 -45.26
N ASP A 516 43.45 -15.40 -43.97
CA ASP A 516 42.51 -16.04 -43.05
C ASP A 516 41.42 -15.07 -42.59
N ARG A 517 41.74 -13.78 -42.43
CA ARG A 517 40.75 -12.73 -42.13
C ARG A 517 39.62 -12.65 -43.18
N ARG A 518 39.93 -12.91 -44.46
CA ARG A 518 38.92 -13.00 -45.54
C ARG A 518 38.01 -14.22 -45.45
N ARG A 519 38.47 -15.32 -44.85
CA ARG A 519 37.67 -16.56 -44.68
C ARG A 519 36.65 -16.41 -43.55
N TRP A 520 36.99 -15.63 -42.52
CA TRP A 520 36.08 -15.37 -41.41
C TRP A 520 35.01 -14.32 -41.75
N LEU A 521 35.29 -13.37 -42.65
CA LEU A 521 34.40 -12.23 -42.96
C LEU A 521 32.91 -12.57 -43.24
N PRO A 522 32.57 -13.67 -43.93
CA PRO A 522 31.19 -14.09 -44.13
C PRO A 522 30.51 -14.54 -42.83
N ILE A 523 31.25 -15.20 -41.94
CA ILE A 523 30.78 -15.60 -40.61
C ILE A 523 30.52 -14.35 -39.77
N TRP A 524 31.45 -13.37 -39.82
CA TRP A 524 31.28 -12.06 -39.18
C TRP A 524 30.01 -11.32 -39.63
N ARG A 525 29.72 -11.31 -40.94
CA ARG A 525 28.50 -10.68 -41.47
C ARG A 525 27.24 -11.42 -41.06
N GLY A 526 27.23 -12.76 -41.15
CA GLY A 526 26.06 -13.55 -40.75
C GLY A 526 25.70 -13.37 -39.27
N LEU A 527 26.69 -13.18 -38.40
CA LEU A 527 26.48 -12.96 -36.97
C LEU A 527 25.97 -11.55 -36.65
N LEU A 528 26.46 -10.53 -37.37
CA LEU A 528 25.93 -9.16 -37.28
C LEU A 528 24.50 -9.06 -37.81
N GLU A 529 24.18 -9.79 -38.90
CA GLU A 529 22.81 -9.89 -39.40
C GLU A 529 21.88 -10.58 -38.40
N ALA A 530 22.33 -11.69 -37.78
CA ALA A 530 21.55 -12.42 -36.78
C ALA A 530 21.33 -11.63 -35.47
N THR A 531 22.20 -10.67 -35.15
CA THR A 531 22.08 -9.78 -33.98
C THR A 531 21.45 -8.42 -34.31
N GLY A 532 20.94 -8.22 -35.53
CA GLY A 532 20.22 -7.00 -35.94
C GLY A 532 21.11 -5.78 -36.21
N HIS A 533 22.43 -5.97 -36.37
CA HIS A 533 23.42 -4.91 -36.64
C HIS A 533 23.82 -4.90 -38.13
N THR A 534 22.83 -4.84 -39.03
CA THR A 534 23.01 -4.99 -40.49
C THR A 534 23.76 -3.85 -41.18
N ASP A 535 23.82 -2.67 -40.57
CA ASP A 535 24.38 -1.45 -41.19
C ASP A 535 25.90 -1.26 -40.97
N HIS A 536 26.55 -2.09 -40.14
CA HIS A 536 27.99 -1.98 -39.90
C HIS A 536 28.80 -2.68 -40.99
N LYS A 537 29.31 -1.90 -41.95
CA LYS A 537 30.25 -2.39 -42.98
C LYS A 537 31.63 -2.65 -42.37
N ILE A 538 31.91 -3.90 -41.96
CA ILE A 538 33.28 -4.34 -41.70
C ILE A 538 34.03 -4.42 -43.04
N THR A 539 34.93 -3.46 -43.30
CA THR A 539 35.83 -3.46 -44.46
C THR A 539 37.17 -4.10 -44.11
N ALA A 540 37.70 -4.95 -44.99
CA ALA A 540 38.93 -5.71 -44.77
C ALA A 540 40.24 -4.87 -44.81
N ARG A 541 40.16 -3.56 -44.60
CA ARG A 541 41.30 -2.64 -44.60
C ARG A 541 41.14 -1.60 -43.50
N ALA A 542 41.77 -1.85 -42.37
CA ALA A 542 42.31 -0.78 -41.53
C ALA A 542 43.51 -1.33 -40.77
N ASN A 543 44.65 -0.69 -40.98
CA ASN A 543 45.82 -0.82 -40.13
C ASN A 543 45.41 -0.30 -38.73
N PRO A 544 45.67 -1.01 -37.62
CA PRO A 544 45.14 -0.64 -36.29
C PRO A 544 45.61 0.73 -35.78
N GLN A 545 46.63 1.32 -36.38
CA GLN A 545 47.25 2.57 -35.92
C GLN A 545 46.55 3.86 -36.40
N ALA A 546 45.54 3.80 -37.28
CA ALA A 546 44.95 5.00 -37.86
C ALA A 546 43.68 5.52 -37.15
N SER A 547 43.12 4.78 -36.17
CA SER A 547 41.84 5.12 -35.54
C SER A 547 41.93 5.62 -34.08
N LEU A 548 43.13 5.98 -33.60
CA LEU A 548 43.34 6.55 -32.26
C LEU A 548 43.74 8.04 -32.27
N SER A 549 43.41 8.77 -33.33
CA SER A 549 43.56 10.22 -33.37
C SER A 549 42.37 10.88 -34.05
N THR A 550 41.25 11.00 -33.34
CA THR A 550 40.34 12.16 -33.41
C THR A 550 39.33 12.10 -32.28
#